data_AF-A0A7V0YIR1-F1
#
_entry.id   AF-A0A7V0YIR1-F1
#
_cell.length_a   1.000
_cell.length_b   1.000
_cell.length_c   1.000
_cell.angle_alpha   90.00
_cell.angle_beta   90.00
_cell.angle_gamma   90.00
#
_symmetry.space_group_name_H-M   'P 1'
#
loop_
_entity.id
_entity.type
_entity.pdbx_description
1 polymer ?
#
loop_
_entity_poly.entity_id
_entity_poly.type
_entity_poly.pdbx_seq_one_letter_code
_entity_poly.pdbx_strand_id
1 'polypeptide(L)'
;MKKNPGYIISVIVLFGVLVMVYVANIMVIRNITKKIDERTQEFQILLNENKELRTQYESLIAKDRIVSIATNQLGMVFPQEPPVVLEISKERIQEMEEN
;
A
#
# COMPACT_ATOMS: atom_id res chain seq x y z
N MET A 1 24.42 -61.71 25.34
CA MET A 1 23.23 -61.17 24.63
C MET A 1 23.41 -61.35 23.13
N LYS A 2 22.70 -62.31 22.52
CA LYS A 2 22.69 -62.50 21.05
C LYS A 2 21.98 -61.27 20.45
N LYS A 3 22.73 -60.38 19.78
CA LYS A 3 22.13 -59.24 19.07
C LYS A 3 21.35 -59.81 17.89
N ASN A 4 20.01 -59.77 17.98
CA ASN A 4 19.14 -60.19 16.88
C ASN A 4 19.31 -59.20 15.72
N PRO A 5 19.70 -59.65 14.51
CA PRO A 5 19.96 -58.77 13.37
C PRO A 5 18.73 -57.94 12.96
N GLY A 6 17.51 -58.42 13.25
CA GLY A 6 16.27 -57.67 13.01
C GLY A 6 16.13 -56.37 13.80
N TYR A 7 16.82 -56.22 14.95
CA TYR A 7 16.79 -54.96 15.71
C TYR A 7 17.47 -53.82 14.95
N ILE A 8 18.60 -54.09 14.28
CA ILE A 8 19.34 -53.09 13.51
C ILE A 8 18.48 -52.58 12.35
N ILE A 9 17.82 -53.49 11.64
CA ILE A 9 16.93 -53.16 10.54
C ILE A 9 15.74 -52.30 11.03
N SER A 10 15.13 -52.69 12.16
CA SER A 10 14.03 -51.93 12.76
C SER A 10 14.43 -50.50 13.13
N VAL A 11 15.61 -50.32 13.72
CA VAL A 11 16.14 -48.99 14.08
C VAL A 11 16.37 -48.13 12.83
N ILE A 12 16.92 -48.70 11.75
CA ILE A 12 17.15 -47.97 10.49
C ILE A 12 15.82 -47.53 9.87
N VAL A 13 14.82 -48.42 9.84
CA VAL A 13 13.49 -48.08 9.32
C VAL A 13 12.84 -46.99 10.15
N LEU A 14 12.89 -47.09 11.49
CA LEU A 14 12.35 -46.09 12.39
C LEU A 14 13.02 -44.73 12.17
N PHE A 15 14.35 -44.71 12.01
CA PHE A 15 15.09 -43.50 11.72
C PHE A 15 14.69 -42.89 10.37
N GLY A 16 14.53 -43.71 9.32
CA GLY A 16 14.04 -43.25 8.02
C GLY A 16 12.66 -42.61 8.09
N VAL A 17 11.74 -43.21 8.84
CA VAL A 17 10.39 -42.64 9.06
C VAL A 17 10.47 -41.30 9.79
N LEU A 18 11.30 -41.19 10.83
CA LEU A 18 11.50 -39.93 11.57
C LEU A 18 12.03 -38.81 10.67
N VAL A 19 13.01 -39.11 9.81
CA VAL A 19 13.54 -38.15 8.84
C VAL A 19 12.46 -37.71 7.86
N MET A 20 11.65 -38.64 7.35
CA MET A 20 10.58 -38.33 6.42
C MET A 20 9.52 -37.42 7.04
N VAL A 21 9.12 -37.70 8.28
CA VAL A 21 8.18 -36.86 9.05
C VAL A 21 8.77 -35.47 9.31
N TYR A 22 10.05 -35.38 9.63
CA TYR A 22 10.73 -34.10 9.84
C TYR A 22 10.74 -33.23 8.57
N VAL A 23 11.11 -33.81 7.43
CA VAL A 23 11.13 -33.11 6.14
C VAL A 23 9.71 -32.68 5.73
N ALA A 24 8.71 -33.54 5.94
CA ALA A 24 7.32 -33.21 5.66
C ALA A 24 6.84 -32.00 6.47
N ASN A 25 7.15 -31.95 7.77
CA ASN A 25 6.82 -30.81 8.62
C ASN A 25 7.46 -29.51 8.15
N ILE A 26 8.76 -29.54 7.81
CA ILE A 26 9.45 -28.36 7.27
C ILE A 26 8.80 -27.87 5.98
N MET A 27 8.43 -28.79 5.07
CA MET A 27 7.79 -28.43 3.82
C MET A 27 6.42 -27.78 4.06
N VAL A 28 5.63 -28.30 5.00
CA VAL A 28 4.33 -27.71 5.37
C VAL A 28 4.52 -26.31 5.95
N ILE A 29 5.44 -26.15 6.91
CA ILE A 29 5.73 -24.85 7.52
C ILE A 29 6.16 -23.85 6.44
N ARG A 30 7.08 -24.23 5.56
CA ARG A 30 7.57 -23.35 4.48
C ARG A 30 6.45 -22.92 3.55
N ASN A 31 5.54 -23.82 3.20
CA ASN A 31 4.38 -23.50 2.36
C ASN A 31 3.41 -22.55 3.06
N ILE A 32 3.20 -22.72 4.38
CA ILE A 32 2.37 -21.82 5.18
C ILE A 32 3.01 -20.44 5.26
N THR A 33 4.30 -20.35 5.58
CA THR A 33 5.04 -19.09 5.63
C THR A 33 4.97 -18.36 4.29
N LYS A 34 5.19 -19.06 3.18
CA LYS A 34 5.08 -18.47 1.84
C LYS A 34 3.68 -17.89 1.59
N LYS A 35 2.62 -18.61 1.96
CA LYS A 35 1.24 -18.11 1.83
C LYS A 35 1.00 -16.88 2.71
N ILE A 36 1.56 -16.85 3.91
CA ILE A 36 1.46 -15.68 4.80
C ILE A 36 2.15 -14.49 4.14
N ASP A 37 3.37 -14.65 3.64
CA ASP A 37 4.12 -13.58 2.99
C ASP A 37 3.37 -13.02 1.76
N GLU A 38 2.82 -13.89 0.91
CA GLU A 38 2.00 -13.50 -0.25
C GLU A 38 0.78 -12.67 0.19
N ARG A 39 0.06 -13.12 1.24
CA ARG A 39 -1.10 -12.40 1.77
C ARG A 39 -0.73 -11.08 2.43
N THR A 40 0.39 -11.03 3.13
CA THR A 40 0.90 -9.80 3.74
C THR A 40 1.26 -8.77 2.67
N GLN A 41 1.90 -9.19 1.56
CA GLN A 41 2.17 -8.30 0.44
C GLN A 41 0.89 -7.78 -0.21
N GLU A 42 -0.06 -8.66 -0.51
CA GLU A 42 -1.36 -8.27 -1.06
C GLU A 42 -2.09 -7.27 -0.17
N PHE A 43 -2.11 -7.51 1.15
CA PHE A 43 -2.70 -6.60 2.12
C PHE A 43 -2.02 -5.22 2.13
N GLN A 44 -0.68 -5.17 2.05
CA GLN A 44 0.05 -3.89 2.01
C GLN A 44 -0.25 -3.10 0.73
N ILE A 45 -0.38 -3.78 -0.42
CA ILE A 45 -0.78 -3.15 -1.68
C ILE A 45 -2.16 -2.50 -1.54
N LEU A 46 -3.15 -3.27 -1.07
CA LEU A 46 -4.51 -2.78 -0.86
C LEU A 46 -4.57 -1.60 0.12
N LEU A 47 -3.75 -1.61 1.17
CA LEU A 47 -3.70 -0.53 2.15
C LEU A 47 -3.15 0.76 1.53
N ASN A 48 -2.13 0.65 0.68
CA ASN A 48 -1.58 1.77 -0.07
C ASN A 48 -2.57 2.32 -1.09
N GLU A 49 -3.22 1.45 -1.87
CA GLU A 49 -4.26 1.84 -2.82
C GLU A 49 -5.41 2.57 -2.13
N ASN A 50 -5.88 2.05 -0.98
CA ASN A 50 -6.94 2.68 -0.21
C ASN A 50 -6.54 4.07 0.29
N LYS A 51 -5.29 4.21 0.77
CA LYS A 51 -4.75 5.50 1.20
C LYS A 51 -4.69 6.49 0.03
N GLU A 52 -4.24 6.05 -1.13
CA GLU A 52 -4.19 6.89 -2.33
C GLU A 52 -5.59 7.33 -2.76
N LEU A 53 -6.53 6.39 -2.87
CA LEU A 53 -7.95 6.65 -3.17
C LEU A 53 -8.55 7.66 -2.19
N ARG A 54 -8.25 7.52 -0.90
CA ARG A 54 -8.73 8.45 0.12
C ARG A 54 -8.15 9.84 -0.07
N THR A 55 -6.86 9.97 -0.39
CA THR A 55 -6.25 11.26 -0.71
C THR A 55 -6.88 11.89 -1.95
N GLN A 56 -7.12 11.11 -3.00
CA GLN A 56 -7.80 11.59 -4.21
C GLN A 56 -9.23 12.07 -3.89
N TYR A 57 -9.99 11.29 -3.13
CA TYR A 57 -11.34 11.63 -2.68
C TYR A 57 -11.38 12.91 -1.83
N GLU A 58 -10.48 13.04 -0.86
CA GLU A 58 -10.36 14.25 -0.04
C GLU A 58 -10.02 15.48 -0.90
N SER A 59 -9.17 15.33 -1.93
CA SER A 59 -8.86 16.42 -2.86
C SER A 59 -10.04 16.85 -3.73
N LEU A 60 -10.88 15.90 -4.15
CA LEU A 60 -12.11 16.15 -4.92
C LEU A 60 -13.13 16.88 -4.04
N ILE A 61 -13.37 16.38 -2.83
CA ILE A 61 -14.26 17.04 -1.87
C ILE A 61 -13.77 18.44 -1.53
N ALA A 62 -12.47 18.65 -1.36
CA ALA A 62 -11.95 19.97 -1.05
C ALA A 62 -12.32 20.98 -2.14
N LYS A 63 -12.22 20.60 -3.42
CA LYS A 63 -12.66 21.43 -4.55
C LYS A 63 -14.15 21.71 -4.50
N ASP A 64 -14.98 20.68 -4.33
CA ASP A 64 -16.44 20.85 -4.25
C ASP A 64 -16.86 21.72 -3.06
N ARG A 65 -16.17 21.57 -1.94
CA ARG A 65 -16.39 22.37 -0.73
C ARG A 65 -16.00 23.83 -0.95
N ILE A 66 -14.88 24.10 -1.62
CA ILE A 66 -14.46 25.47 -1.98
C ILE A 66 -15.51 26.10 -2.89
N VAL A 67 -15.96 25.40 -3.92
CA VAL A 67 -17.00 25.89 -4.83
C VAL A 67 -18.30 26.17 -4.07
N SER A 68 -18.75 25.24 -3.21
CA SER A 68 -19.96 25.42 -2.41
C SER A 68 -19.89 26.62 -1.48
N ILE A 69 -18.76 26.83 -0.78
CA ILE A 69 -18.56 28.01 0.07
C ILE A 69 -18.54 29.29 -0.79
N ALA A 70 -17.79 29.28 -1.89
CA ALA A 70 -17.69 30.41 -2.79
C ALA A 70 -19.05 30.85 -3.33
N THR A 71 -19.88 29.91 -3.78
CA THR A 71 -21.18 30.22 -4.36
C THR A 71 -22.24 30.53 -3.31
N ASN A 72 -22.33 29.73 -2.24
CA ASN A 72 -23.44 29.83 -1.28
C ASN A 72 -23.21 30.88 -0.19
N GLN A 73 -21.95 31.07 0.26
CA GLN A 73 -21.64 32.01 1.35
C GLN A 73 -21.11 33.34 0.84
N LEU A 74 -20.35 33.32 -0.26
CA LEU A 74 -19.69 34.51 -0.81
C LEU A 74 -20.40 35.05 -2.07
N GLY A 75 -21.42 34.34 -2.57
CA GLY A 75 -22.18 34.76 -3.76
C GLY A 75 -21.36 34.76 -5.05
N MET A 76 -20.19 34.12 -5.05
CA MET A 76 -19.32 34.06 -6.23
C MET A 76 -19.93 33.17 -7.30
N VAL A 77 -19.92 33.66 -8.53
CA VAL A 77 -20.37 32.94 -9.72
C VAL A 77 -19.14 32.55 -10.52
N PHE A 78 -19.16 31.35 -11.11
CA PHE A 78 -18.07 30.93 -11.98
C PHE A 78 -17.97 31.90 -13.17
N PRO A 79 -16.78 32.48 -13.44
CA PRO A 79 -16.62 33.42 -14.54
C PRO A 79 -16.87 32.70 -15.88
N GLN A 80 -17.66 33.33 -16.75
CA GLN A 80 -17.95 32.79 -18.09
C GLN A 80 -16.88 33.16 -19.13
N GLU A 81 -16.05 34.16 -18.82
CA GLU A 81 -14.98 34.62 -19.69
C GLU A 81 -13.65 33.97 -19.31
N PRO A 82 -12.81 33.60 -20.29
CA PRO A 82 -11.51 33.01 -20.02
C PRO A 82 -10.59 34.01 -19.29
N PRO A 83 -9.71 33.52 -18.40
CA PRO A 83 -8.82 34.39 -17.63
C PRO A 83 -7.87 35.14 -18.57
N VAL A 84 -7.80 36.45 -18.41
CA VAL A 84 -6.84 37.30 -19.13
C VAL A 84 -5.50 37.23 -18.41
N VAL A 85 -4.47 36.73 -19.09
CA VAL A 85 -3.10 36.73 -18.57
C VAL A 85 -2.56 38.16 -18.63
N LEU A 86 -2.37 38.77 -17.46
CA LEU A 86 -1.75 40.09 -17.34
C LEU A 86 -0.23 39.92 -17.35
N GLU A 87 0.41 40.26 -18.47
CA GLU A 87 1.87 40.43 -18.52
C GLU A 87 2.25 41.78 -17.92
N ILE A 88 2.71 41.76 -16.66
CA ILE A 88 3.21 42.95 -15.98
C ILE A 88 4.73 42.98 -16.17
N SER A 89 5.26 44.07 -16.71
CA SER A 89 6.70 44.27 -16.84
C SER A 89 7.34 44.47 -15.46
N LYS A 90 8.58 44.01 -15.28
CA LYS A 90 9.27 44.05 -13.99
C LYS A 90 9.43 45.47 -13.44
N GLU A 91 9.48 46.47 -14.31
CA GLU A 91 9.61 47.88 -13.89
C GLU A 91 8.37 48.37 -13.12
N ARG A 92 7.16 47.94 -13.50
CA ARG A 92 5.92 48.35 -12.82
C ARG A 92 5.71 47.72 -11.45
N ILE A 93 6.33 46.57 -11.18
CA ILE A 93 6.22 45.89 -9.88
C ILE A 93 7.07 46.65 -8.85
N GLN A 94 8.22 47.18 -9.27
CA GLN A 94 9.12 47.94 -8.40
C GLN A 94 8.52 49.29 -7.98
N GLU A 95 7.82 50.00 -8.88
CA GLU A 95 7.12 51.26 -8.53
C GLU A 95 5.97 51.09 -7.52
N MET A 96 5.40 49.88 -7.40
CA MET A 96 4.34 49.58 -6.43
C MET A 96 4.88 49.14 -5.06
N GLU A 97 6.13 48.69 -4.97
CA GLU A 97 6.77 48.32 -3.69
C GLU A 97 7.42 49.51 -2.97
N GLU A 98 7.71 50.61 -3.68
CA GLU A 98 8.34 51.82 -3.13
C GLU A 98 7.35 52.91 -2.68
N ASN A 99 6.03 52.70 -2.78
CA ASN A 99 4.98 53.55 -2.19
C ASN A 99 4.19 52.82 -1.10
#